data_AF-G7KLX8-F1
#
_entry.id   AF-G7KLX8-F1
#
_cell.length_a   1.000
_cell.length_b   1.000
_cell.length_c   1.000
_cell.angle_alpha   90.00
_cell.angle_beta   90.00
_cell.angle_gamma   90.00
#
_symmetry.space_group_name_H-M   'P 1'
#
loop_
_entity.id
_entity.type
_entity.pdbx_description
1 polymer ?
#
loop_
_entity_poly.entity_id
_entity_poly.type
_entity_poly.pdbx_seq_one_letter_code
_entity_poly.pdbx_strand_id
1 'polypeptide(L)' 'MNLHVLAQDLEIFIPARDKLKYKVNPIIRNVISLPAGGWDAIKFQLSLIRGKVFALS' A
#
# COMPACT_ATOMS: atom_id res chain seq x y z
N MET A 1 -13.84 1.86 6.53
CA MET A 1 -12.69 1.17 5.94
C MET A 1 -11.49 2.08 6.09
N ASN A 2 -10.48 1.69 6.85
CA ASN A 2 -9.29 2.51 7.11
C ASN A 2 -8.14 1.97 6.26
N LEU A 3 -7.52 2.81 5.45
CA LEU A 3 -6.35 2.43 4.65
C LEU A 3 -5.10 2.84 5.40
N HIS A 4 -4.25 1.88 5.72
CA HIS A 4 -2.98 2.09 6.40
C HIS A 4 -1.89 2.12 5.32
N VAL A 5 -1.34 3.31 5.05
CA VAL A 5 -0.27 3.51 4.08
C VAL A 5 1.04 3.06 4.72
N LEU A 6 1.59 1.95 4.23
CA LEU A 6 2.81 1.33 4.74
C LEU A 6 4.06 1.98 4.15
N ALA A 7 4.07 2.26 2.85
CA ALA A 7 5.18 2.88 2.13
C ALA A 7 4.73 3.36 0.75
N GLN A 8 5.44 4.37 0.22
CA GLN A 8 5.26 4.93 -1.11
C GLN A 8 6.62 5.19 -1.72
N ASP A 9 6.74 5.03 -3.03
CA ASP A 9 7.95 5.38 -3.77
C ASP A 9 7.63 5.73 -5.23
N LEU A 10 8.56 6.42 -5.90
CA LEU A 10 8.48 6.79 -7.32
C LEU A 10 9.15 5.78 -8.25
N GLU A 11 9.94 4.85 -7.70
CA GLU A 11 10.64 3.83 -8.46
C GLU A 11 9.75 2.61 -8.77
N ILE A 12 10.30 1.63 -9.51
CA ILE A 12 9.63 0.34 -9.75
C ILE A 12 9.62 -0.49 -8.47
N PHE A 13 8.46 -1.05 -8.12
CA PHE A 13 8.33 -1.91 -6.94
C PHE A 13 9.12 -3.22 -7.10
N ILE A 14 10.08 -3.46 -6.20
CA ILE A 14 10.87 -4.67 -6.07
C ILE A 14 10.53 -5.34 -4.73
N PRO A 15 9.71 -6.41 -4.72
CA PRO A 15 9.21 -7.04 -3.48
C PRO A 15 10.29 -7.52 -2.51
N ALA A 16 11.48 -7.86 -3.02
CA ALA A 16 12.60 -8.32 -2.21
C ALA A 16 13.27 -7.19 -1.41
N ARG A 17 13.19 -5.94 -1.89
CA ARG A 17 13.89 -4.77 -1.31
C ARG A 17 12.91 -3.85 -0.59
N ASP A 18 11.76 -3.59 -1.20
CA ASP A 18 10.84 -2.54 -0.76
C ASP A 18 9.97 -2.91 0.44
N LYS A 19 9.86 -4.21 0.76
CA LYS A 19 9.24 -4.66 2.03
C LYS A 19 9.93 -4.07 3.26
N LEU A 20 11.22 -3.74 3.15
CA LEU A 20 11.98 -3.09 4.23
C LEU A 20 11.58 -1.62 4.45
N LYS A 21 10.91 -1.00 3.47
CA LYS A 21 10.43 0.39 3.56
C LYS A 21 9.11 0.51 4.34
N TYR A 22 8.46 -0.61 4.68
CA TYR A 22 7.15 -0.60 5.33
C TYR A 22 7.22 -0.08 6.75
N LYS A 23 6.42 0.94 7.06
CA LYS A 23 6.36 1.55 8.39
C LYS A 23 5.53 0.70 9.34
N VAL A 24 6.07 0.45 10.54
CA VAL A 24 5.37 -0.23 11.65
C VAL A 24 4.17 0.59 12.15
N ASN A 25 4.29 1.92 12.12
CA ASN A 25 3.21 2.87 12.43
C ASN A 25 2.78 3.60 11.15
N PRO A 26 1.86 3.00 10.37
CA PRO A 26 1.41 3.57 9.10
C PRO A 26 0.44 4.72 9.30
N ILE A 27 0.42 5.64 8.33
CA ILE A 27 -0.53 6.75 8.30
C ILE A 27 -1.87 6.21 7.80
N ILE A 28 -2.96 6.58 8.48
CA ILE A 28 -4.32 6.20 8.07
C ILE A 28 -4.86 7.26 7.11
N ARG A 29 -5.30 6.84 5.92
CA ARG A 29 -5.95 7.70 4.92
C ARG A 29 -7.21 7.06 4.35
N ASN A 30 -8.11 7.89 3.81
CA ASN A 30 -9.29 7.45 3.07
C ASN A 30 -9.10 7.54 1.55
N VAL A 31 -8.20 8.43 1.11
CA VAL A 31 -7.83 8.64 -0.28
C VAL A 31 -6.33 8.65 -0.37
N ILE A 32 -5.81 7.96 -1.38
CA ILE A 32 -4.39 7.79 -1.62
C ILE A 32 -4.13 8.17 -3.08
N SER A 33 -3.26 9.14 -3.28
CA SER A 33 -2.81 9.51 -4.62
C SER A 33 -1.67 8.59 -5.02
N LEU A 34 -1.85 7.85 -6.11
CA LEU A 34 -0.75 7.09 -6.71
C LEU A 34 0.25 8.08 -7.31
N PRO A 35 1.53 8.03 -6.91
CA PRO A 35 2.55 8.83 -7.56
C PRO A 35 2.66 8.41 -9.04
N ALA A 36 2.79 9.37 -9.95
CA ALA A 36 2.98 9.06 -11.37
C ALA A 36 4.26 8.24 -11.58
N GLY A 37 4.11 7.00 -12.07
CA GLY A 37 5.23 6.07 -12.31
C GLY A 37 5.73 5.32 -11.08
N GLY A 38 5.11 5.50 -9.92
CA GLY A 38 5.52 4.90 -8.65
C GLY A 38 4.60 3.81 -8.13
N TRP A 39 4.74 3.47 -6.84
CA TRP A 39 3.90 2.50 -6.14
C TRP A 39 3.50 2.96 -4.74
N ASP A 40 2.44 2.33 -4.22
CA ASP A 40 1.98 2.48 -2.85
C ASP A 40 1.66 1.11 -2.25
N ALA A 41 2.15 0.86 -1.03
CA ALA A 41 1.86 -0.32 -0.25
C ALA A 41 0.81 0.01 0.82
N ILE A 42 -0.39 -0.55 0.65
CA ILE A 42 -1.54 -0.26 1.50
C ILE A 42 -1.98 -1.53 2.23
N LYS A 43 -2.21 -1.42 3.54
CA LYS A 43 -2.85 -2.45 4.35
C LYS A 43 -4.23 -1.97 4.78
N PHE A 44 -5.23 -2.82 4.64
CA PHE A 44 -6.56 -2.56 5.18
C PHE A 44 -7.12 -3.84 5.77
N GLN A 45 -8.02 -3.70 6.73
CA GLN A 45 -8.76 -4.82 7.28
C GLN A 45 -10.17 -4.80 6.70
N LEU A 46 -10.49 -5.81 5.88
CA LEU A 46 -11.85 -6.03 5.41
C LEU A 46 -12.60 -6.79 6.51
N SER A 47 -13.62 -6.18 7.11
CA SER A 47 -14.35 -6.78 8.23
C SER A 47 -15.48 -7.71 7.81
N LEU A 48 -15.70 -7.94 6.51
CA LEU A 48 -16.60 -8.98 6.03
C LEU A 48 -16.19 -9.37 4.59
N ILE A 49 -16.07 -10.67 4.34
CA ILE A 49 -15.73 -11.33 3.06
C ILE A 49 -14.22 -11.43 2.77
N ARG A 50 -13.74 -12.66 2.52
CA ARG A 50 -12.37 -12.99 2.06
C ARG A 50 -12.12 -12.40 0.67
N GLY A 51 -11.79 -11.11 0.59
CA GLY A 51 -11.49 -10.41 -0.65
C GLY A 51 -10.02 -10.57 -1.05
N LYS A 52 -9.78 -11.12 -2.25
CA LYS A 52 -8.48 -11.23 -2.91
C LYS A 52 -8.03 -9.83 -3.34
N VAL A 53 -6.80 -9.44 -3.01
CA VAL A 53 -6.20 -8.13 -3.33
C VAL A 53 -5.69 -8.15 -4.78
N PHE A 54 -6.02 -7.11 -5.56
CA PHE A 54 -5.45 -6.84 -6.87
C PHE A 54 -4.59 -5.57 -6.78
N ALA A 55 -3.34 -5.64 -7.25
CA ALA A 55 -2.55 -4.49 -7.63
C ALA A 55 -2.59 -4.40 -9.16
N LEU A 56 -2.97 -3.25 -9.72
CA LEU A 56 -2.90 -2.99 -11.16
C LEU A 56 -1.57 -2.30 -11.46
N SER A 57 -0.89 -2.76 -12.53
CA SER A 57 0.27 -2.09 -13.13
C SER A 57 -0.17 -0.91 -13.97
#